data_AF-A0A8J9ZQS8-F1
#
_entry.id   AF-A0A8J9ZQS8-F1
#
_cell.length_a   1.000
_cell.length_b   1.000
_cell.length_c   1.000
_cell.angle_alpha   90.00
_cell.angle_beta   90.00
_cell.angle_gamma   90.00
#
_symmetry.space_group_name_H-M   'P 1'
#
loop_
_entity.id
_entity.type
_entity.pdbx_description
1 polymer ?
#
loop_
_entity_poly.entity_id
_entity_poly.type
_entity_poly.pdbx_seq_one_letter_code
_entity_poly.pdbx_strand_id
1 'polypeptide(L)'
;MGSGAPLLNDYKQDFFWKRFPQTLLGGQKLRLGYDAPAYVYINQLFLFVFPWVIGGVFTAVVELTTLDVSVGYYSVGGIVAAFVLIAQSISFVVRRRGATVTRLDIQNILAEDDEVDFESCCGVETVEFVLPGKKYVANIVLHALLSGVMCGYGFWYLTPATLNSLYNTNTAATVLLYIFGWLTVCTAQFSLTAAPPPEPATFRAQDVYEITPLMRPFYVCVFLAFDLVARFYITFSGVNQVLHVVFIFLPLFWVLGLLPPLDALFPWLAEQVLVLALGGSPAAGDISHPSVVPPDIWSRILPV
;
A
#
# COMPACT_ATOMS: atom_id res chain seq x y z
N MET A 1 -18.23 35.83 -5.44
CA MET A 1 -19.47 35.08 -5.13
C MET A 1 -19.21 33.63 -5.51
N GLY A 2 -18.87 32.82 -4.51
CA GLY A 2 -18.29 31.50 -4.70
C GLY A 2 -19.32 30.49 -5.20
N SER A 3 -19.10 29.97 -6.40
CA SER A 3 -19.72 28.74 -6.91
C SER A 3 -18.98 27.50 -6.39
N GLY A 4 -18.61 27.52 -5.11
CA GLY A 4 -17.92 26.40 -4.46
C GLY A 4 -18.91 25.32 -4.05
N ALA A 5 -18.49 24.06 -4.11
CA ALA A 5 -19.30 22.94 -3.65
C ALA A 5 -19.74 23.20 -2.19
N PRO A 6 -21.06 23.15 -1.86
CA PRO A 6 -21.61 23.65 -0.60
C PRO A 6 -21.15 22.89 0.66
N LEU A 7 -20.32 21.85 0.51
CA LEU A 7 -19.81 20.99 1.58
C LEU A 7 -18.30 21.16 1.87
N LEU A 8 -17.56 21.89 1.03
CA LEU A 8 -16.12 22.07 1.17
C LEU A 8 -15.80 23.53 1.47
N ASN A 9 -15.35 23.79 2.69
CA ASN A 9 -14.66 25.03 3.04
C ASN A 9 -13.31 25.10 2.30
N ASP A 10 -12.81 26.28 1.94
CA ASP A 10 -11.58 26.47 1.16
C ASP A 10 -10.39 25.71 1.77
N TYR A 11 -10.26 25.77 3.09
CA TYR A 11 -9.26 25.00 3.86
C TYR A 11 -9.39 23.47 3.64
N LYS A 12 -10.62 22.93 3.68
CA LYS A 12 -10.85 21.48 3.48
C LYS A 12 -10.61 21.08 2.03
N GLN A 13 -10.86 21.98 1.09
CA GLN A 13 -10.60 21.76 -0.33
C GLN A 13 -9.10 21.64 -0.60
N ASP A 14 -8.27 22.53 -0.04
CA ASP A 14 -6.81 22.43 -0.19
C ASP A 14 -6.26 21.15 0.41
N PHE A 15 -6.75 20.75 1.58
CA PHE A 15 -6.40 19.49 2.20
C PHE A 15 -6.79 18.27 1.35
N PHE A 16 -7.98 18.27 0.75
CA PHE A 16 -8.41 17.22 -0.17
C PHE A 16 -7.49 17.16 -1.40
N TRP A 17 -7.16 18.30 -2.01
CA TRP A 17 -6.28 18.36 -3.18
C TRP A 17 -4.83 17.97 -2.88
N LYS A 18 -4.36 18.09 -1.63
CA LYS A 18 -3.07 17.51 -1.19
C LYS A 18 -3.15 15.98 -1.13
N ARG A 19 -4.22 15.41 -0.56
CA ARG A 19 -4.33 13.97 -0.25
C ARG A 19 -4.87 13.09 -1.39
N PHE A 20 -5.72 13.62 -2.25
CA PHE A 20 -6.29 12.87 -3.37
C PHE A 20 -5.22 12.31 -4.33
N PRO A 21 -4.27 13.11 -4.86
CA PRO A 21 -3.22 12.57 -5.74
C PRO A 21 -2.28 11.62 -5.00
N GLN A 22 -2.02 11.87 -3.71
CA GLN A 22 -1.23 10.96 -2.85
C GLN A 22 -1.90 9.59 -2.77
N THR A 23 -3.22 9.55 -2.56
CA THR A 23 -3.98 8.29 -2.47
C THR A 23 -4.00 7.57 -3.82
N LEU A 24 -4.21 8.30 -4.92
CA LEU A 24 -4.27 7.71 -6.26
C LEU A 24 -2.93 7.10 -6.70
N LEU A 25 -1.80 7.78 -6.41
CA LEU A 25 -0.47 7.39 -6.86
C LEU A 25 0.32 6.55 -5.84
N GLY A 26 -0.34 5.96 -4.86
CA GLY A 26 0.33 5.04 -3.93
C GLY A 26 1.07 5.71 -2.77
N GLY A 27 1.01 7.03 -2.63
CA GLY A 27 1.64 7.79 -1.54
C GLY A 27 2.57 8.91 -2.02
N GLN A 28 2.66 9.17 -3.32
CA GLN A 28 3.50 10.24 -3.85
C GLN A 28 3.01 11.62 -3.40
N LYS A 29 3.84 12.35 -2.66
CA LYS A 29 3.52 13.69 -2.12
C LYS A 29 3.77 14.76 -3.19
N LEU A 30 2.93 14.80 -4.22
CA LEU A 30 3.05 15.75 -5.35
C LEU A 30 2.76 17.21 -4.99
N ARG A 31 2.01 17.45 -3.90
CA ARG A 31 1.68 18.80 -3.44
C ARG A 31 1.79 18.84 -1.91
N LEU A 32 2.90 19.40 -1.45
CA LEU A 32 3.28 19.44 -0.02
C LEU A 32 2.64 20.61 0.73
N GLY A 33 2.24 21.67 0.03
CA GLY A 33 1.68 22.87 0.65
C GLY A 33 2.72 23.91 1.05
N TYR A 34 4.00 23.57 0.94
CA TYR A 34 5.16 24.46 1.04
C TYR A 34 6.13 24.18 -0.12
N ASP A 35 7.07 25.09 -0.38
CA ASP A 35 8.02 24.99 -1.49
C ASP A 35 9.11 23.93 -1.22
N ALA A 36 8.82 22.68 -1.60
CA ALA A 36 9.81 21.61 -1.59
C ALA A 36 10.73 21.69 -2.82
N PRO A 37 12.05 21.42 -2.67
CA PRO A 37 12.98 21.42 -3.81
C PRO A 37 12.62 20.38 -4.88
N ALA A 38 12.90 20.70 -6.14
CA ALA A 38 12.57 19.85 -7.29
C ALA A 38 13.11 18.41 -7.21
N TYR A 39 14.27 18.21 -6.56
CA TYR A 39 14.89 16.89 -6.43
C TYR A 39 14.05 15.89 -5.61
N VAL A 40 13.21 16.37 -4.67
CA VAL A 40 12.34 15.51 -3.86
C VAL A 40 11.30 14.83 -4.74
N TYR A 41 10.67 15.59 -5.62
CA TYR A 41 9.67 15.08 -6.56
C TYR A 41 10.30 14.14 -7.60
N ILE A 42 11.50 14.44 -8.09
CA ILE A 42 12.23 13.59 -9.03
C ILE A 42 12.55 12.23 -8.38
N ASN A 43 13.02 12.22 -7.13
CA ASN A 43 13.31 10.99 -6.41
C ASN A 43 12.04 10.14 -6.19
N GLN A 44 10.92 10.75 -5.80
CA GLN A 44 9.64 10.04 -5.65
C GLN A 44 9.11 9.49 -6.98
N LEU A 45 9.25 10.23 -8.08
CA LEU A 45 8.87 9.78 -9.40
C LEU A 45 9.75 8.61 -9.85
N PHE A 46 11.05 8.68 -9.62
CA PHE A 46 11.99 7.61 -9.96
C PHE A 46 11.63 6.31 -9.23
N LEU A 47 11.39 6.36 -7.91
CA LEU A 47 10.99 5.20 -7.13
C LEU A 47 9.71 4.53 -7.64
N PHE A 48 8.74 5.34 -8.08
CA PHE A 48 7.44 4.85 -8.58
C PHE A 48 7.50 4.27 -9.99
N VAL A 49 8.28 4.88 -10.88
CA VAL A 49 8.37 4.48 -12.29
C VAL A 49 9.33 3.30 -12.47
N PHE A 50 10.24 3.05 -11.53
CA PHE A 50 11.24 1.99 -11.62
C PHE A 50 10.68 0.59 -11.97
N PRO A 51 9.64 0.05 -11.29
CA PRO A 51 9.10 -1.26 -11.63
C PRO A 51 8.51 -1.31 -13.05
N TRP A 52 7.88 -0.22 -13.51
CA TRP A 52 7.31 -0.12 -14.85
C TRP A 52 8.38 -0.14 -15.94
N VAL A 53 9.49 0.59 -15.75
CA VAL A 53 10.58 0.63 -16.73
C VAL A 53 11.25 -0.73 -16.83
N ILE A 54 11.59 -1.36 -15.70
CA ILE A 54 12.20 -2.69 -15.70
C ILE A 54 11.23 -3.71 -16.31
N GLY A 55 9.95 -3.70 -15.90
CA GLY A 55 8.92 -4.56 -16.49
C GLY A 55 8.77 -4.37 -18.00
N GLY A 56 8.75 -3.11 -18.47
CA GLY A 56 8.63 -2.78 -19.89
C GLY A 56 9.82 -3.21 -20.74
N VAL A 57 11.04 -3.01 -20.24
CA VAL A 57 12.28 -3.45 -20.92
C VAL A 57 12.27 -4.98 -21.05
N PHE A 58 11.98 -5.71 -19.98
CA PHE A 58 11.90 -7.17 -20.04
C PHE A 58 10.74 -7.66 -20.88
N THR A 59 9.62 -6.93 -20.94
CA THR A 59 8.47 -7.30 -21.78
C THR A 59 8.86 -7.19 -23.25
N ALA A 60 9.51 -6.10 -23.63
CA ALA A 60 10.01 -5.92 -24.99
C ALA A 60 11.04 -7.00 -25.35
N VAL A 61 11.95 -7.34 -24.44
CA VAL A 61 12.95 -8.40 -24.65
C VAL A 61 12.28 -9.77 -24.85
N VAL A 62 11.35 -10.15 -23.98
CA VAL A 62 10.63 -11.43 -24.05
C VAL A 62 9.85 -11.56 -25.37
N GLU A 63 9.12 -10.52 -25.75
CA GLU A 63 8.31 -10.51 -26.98
C GLU A 63 9.17 -10.43 -28.27
N LEU A 64 10.34 -9.77 -28.25
CA LEU A 64 11.19 -9.59 -29.44
C LEU A 64 12.21 -10.73 -29.66
N THR A 65 12.70 -11.36 -28.60
CA THR A 65 13.82 -12.31 -28.67
C THR A 65 13.42 -13.77 -28.43
N THR A 66 12.12 -14.06 -28.32
CA THR A 66 11.58 -15.40 -27.97
C THR A 66 12.09 -15.97 -26.65
N LEU A 67 12.62 -15.12 -25.76
CA LEU A 67 13.02 -15.52 -24.42
C LEU A 67 11.81 -16.04 -23.65
N ASP A 68 12.01 -17.11 -22.87
CA ASP A 68 10.92 -17.68 -22.08
C ASP A 68 10.41 -16.68 -21.03
N VAL A 69 9.09 -16.61 -20.89
CA VAL A 69 8.41 -15.68 -19.97
C VAL A 69 8.85 -15.92 -18.52
N SER A 70 9.18 -17.17 -18.19
CA SER A 70 9.72 -17.56 -16.87
C SER A 70 10.99 -16.79 -16.52
N VAL A 71 11.91 -16.62 -17.49
CA VAL A 71 13.17 -15.90 -17.27
C VAL A 71 12.90 -14.42 -17.00
N GLY A 72 11.94 -13.83 -17.72
CA GLY A 72 11.49 -12.45 -17.49
C GLY A 72 10.89 -12.28 -16.08
N TYR A 73 9.98 -13.17 -15.69
CA TYR A 73 9.37 -13.21 -14.36
C TYR A 73 10.41 -13.21 -13.22
N TYR A 74 11.37 -14.13 -13.24
CA TYR A 74 12.39 -14.23 -12.19
C TYR A 74 13.33 -13.02 -12.18
N SER A 75 13.67 -12.49 -13.37
CA SER A 75 14.59 -11.36 -13.51
C SER A 75 13.96 -10.06 -13.00
N VAL A 76 12.72 -9.75 -13.42
CA VAL A 76 12.00 -8.55 -12.95
C VAL A 76 11.78 -8.61 -11.45
N GLY A 77 11.31 -9.76 -10.93
CA GLY A 77 11.11 -9.94 -9.49
C GLY A 77 12.40 -9.80 -8.69
N GLY A 78 13.51 -10.38 -9.17
CA GLY A 78 14.82 -10.29 -8.53
C GLY A 78 15.39 -8.86 -8.52
N ILE A 79 15.31 -8.15 -9.64
CA ILE A 79 15.79 -6.76 -9.76
C ILE A 79 14.98 -5.83 -8.84
N VAL A 80 13.65 -5.96 -8.84
CA VAL A 80 12.80 -5.14 -7.97
C VAL A 80 13.04 -5.46 -6.50
N ALA A 81 13.16 -6.74 -6.12
CA ALA A 81 13.49 -7.11 -4.73
C ALA A 81 14.83 -6.52 -4.29
N ALA A 82 15.87 -6.64 -5.13
CA ALA A 82 17.18 -6.07 -4.84
C ALA A 82 17.12 -4.55 -4.69
N PHE A 83 16.37 -3.87 -5.57
CA PHE A 83 16.16 -2.43 -5.51
C PHE A 83 15.49 -2.00 -4.19
N VAL A 84 14.41 -2.68 -3.77
CA VAL A 84 13.73 -2.38 -2.50
C VAL A 84 14.65 -2.64 -1.31
N LEU A 85 15.40 -3.76 -1.31
CA LEU A 85 16.38 -4.06 -0.26
C LEU A 85 17.44 -2.97 -0.16
N ILE A 86 17.99 -2.52 -1.28
CA ILE A 86 19.03 -1.48 -1.31
C ILE A 86 18.45 -0.16 -0.79
N ALA A 87 17.27 0.25 -1.28
CA ALA A 87 16.62 1.49 -0.85
C ALA A 87 16.36 1.50 0.67
N GLN A 88 15.77 0.43 1.21
CA GLN A 88 15.49 0.32 2.64
C GLN A 88 16.76 0.16 3.49
N SER A 89 17.81 -0.48 2.96
CA SER A 89 19.12 -0.56 3.61
C SER A 89 19.79 0.81 3.72
N ILE A 90 19.69 1.64 2.68
CA ILE A 90 20.17 3.03 2.71
C ILE A 90 19.43 3.79 3.81
N SER A 91 18.09 3.75 3.84
CA SER A 91 17.30 4.41 4.89
C SER A 91 17.67 3.92 6.29
N PHE A 92 17.91 2.61 6.46
CA PHE A 92 18.33 2.05 7.74
C PHE A 92 19.70 2.56 8.20
N VAL A 93 20.68 2.63 7.30
CA VAL A 93 22.02 3.14 7.60
C VAL A 93 22.00 4.63 7.89
N VAL A 94 21.28 5.41 7.08
CA VAL A 94 21.14 6.86 7.24
C VAL A 94 20.48 7.18 8.58
N ARG A 95 19.40 6.48 8.94
CA ARG A 95 18.73 6.65 10.23
C ARG A 95 19.62 6.31 11.42
N ARG A 96 20.42 5.23 11.34
CA ARG A 96 21.39 4.89 12.39
C ARG A 96 22.44 5.98 12.56
N ARG A 97 22.90 6.60 11.48
CA ARG A 97 23.86 7.71 11.53
C ARG A 97 23.19 8.98 12.09
N GLY A 98 22.00 9.33 11.61
CA GLY A 98 21.24 10.50 12.01
C GLY A 98 20.76 10.48 13.47
N ALA A 99 20.31 9.33 13.98
CA ALA A 99 19.87 9.17 15.38
C ALA A 99 20.98 9.44 16.42
N THR A 100 22.24 9.39 16.00
CA THR A 100 23.39 9.76 16.85
C THR A 100 23.55 11.28 16.96
N VAL A 101 22.97 12.05 16.02
CA VAL A 101 23.17 13.49 15.84
C VAL A 101 21.92 14.31 16.22
N THR A 102 20.69 13.79 16.05
CA THR A 102 19.43 14.55 16.18
C THR A 102 18.73 14.53 17.55
N ARG A 103 19.43 14.19 18.64
CA ARG A 103 18.81 14.11 19.98
C ARG A 103 18.42 15.47 20.61
N LEU A 104 18.59 16.59 19.90
CA LEU A 104 18.34 17.94 20.41
C LEU A 104 17.74 18.86 19.34
N ASP A 105 16.65 18.47 18.70
CA ASP A 105 15.79 19.47 18.07
C ASP A 105 14.36 19.34 18.61
N ILE A 106 13.90 20.40 19.27
CA ILE A 106 12.57 20.48 19.87
C ILE A 106 11.63 20.72 18.70
N GLN A 107 11.13 19.63 18.12
CA GLN A 107 10.13 19.70 17.05
C GLN A 107 8.97 20.61 17.48
N ASN A 108 8.77 21.64 16.67
CA ASN A 108 7.74 22.64 16.86
C ASN A 108 6.37 21.95 16.82
N ILE A 109 5.70 21.83 17.97
CA ILE A 109 4.45 21.05 18.14
C ILE A 109 3.26 21.61 17.33
N LEU A 110 3.47 22.75 16.66
CA LEU A 110 2.51 23.50 15.86
C LEU A 110 2.85 23.55 14.36
N ALA A 111 3.99 23.02 13.92
CA ALA A 111 4.27 22.88 12.49
C ALA A 111 3.27 21.88 11.89
N GLU A 112 2.73 22.16 10.70
CA GLU A 112 1.90 21.17 10.00
C GLU A 112 2.73 19.89 9.82
N ASP A 113 2.13 18.71 10.10
CA ASP A 113 2.77 17.37 10.18
C ASP A 113 3.67 16.95 8.99
N ASP A 114 3.80 17.76 7.95
CA ASP A 114 4.56 17.50 6.73
C ASP A 114 5.63 18.57 6.40
N GLU A 115 5.77 19.67 7.15
CA GLU A 115 6.79 20.69 6.89
C GLU A 115 8.19 20.20 7.30
N VAL A 116 9.03 19.92 6.30
CA VAL A 116 10.42 19.49 6.47
C VAL A 116 11.32 20.48 5.73
N ASP A 117 12.28 21.06 6.44
CA ASP A 117 13.35 21.84 5.84
C ASP A 117 14.32 20.90 5.13
N PHE A 118 14.65 21.19 3.86
CA PHE A 118 15.49 20.31 3.05
C PHE A 118 16.84 20.96 2.76
N GLU A 119 17.91 20.49 3.42
CA GLU A 119 19.25 21.03 3.20
C GLU A 119 19.92 20.52 1.90
N SER A 120 19.71 19.26 1.52
CA SER A 120 20.37 18.65 0.37
C SER A 120 19.66 17.42 -0.21
N CYS A 121 19.97 17.07 -1.47
CA CYS A 121 19.40 15.93 -2.19
C CYS A 121 19.59 14.57 -1.48
N CYS A 122 20.73 14.40 -0.79
CA CYS A 122 21.06 13.20 -0.02
C CYS A 122 21.09 13.46 1.50
N GLY A 123 20.45 14.54 1.94
CA GLY A 123 20.31 14.86 3.36
C GLY A 123 19.55 13.78 4.11
N VAL A 124 19.82 13.65 5.40
CA VAL A 124 19.13 12.68 6.27
C VAL A 124 17.62 12.90 6.22
N GLU A 125 17.19 14.16 6.26
CA GLU A 125 15.79 14.60 6.18
C GLU A 125 15.14 14.22 4.85
N THR A 126 15.81 14.48 3.72
CA THR A 126 15.32 14.10 2.39
C THR A 126 15.14 12.60 2.24
N VAL A 127 16.11 11.81 2.74
CA VAL A 127 16.03 10.34 2.68
C VAL A 127 14.93 9.81 3.60
N GLU A 128 14.79 10.36 4.81
CA GLU A 128 13.74 9.96 5.75
C GLU A 128 12.34 10.35 5.25
N PHE A 129 12.23 11.49 4.56
CA PHE A 129 10.99 11.95 3.95
C PHE A 129 10.57 11.11 2.73
N VAL A 130 11.51 10.78 1.82
CA VAL A 130 11.22 10.01 0.60
C VAL A 130 11.10 8.51 0.90
N LEU A 131 11.95 7.98 1.78
CA LEU A 131 12.03 6.56 2.14
C LEU A 131 12.00 6.41 3.67
N PRO A 132 10.83 6.51 4.31
CA PRO A 132 10.73 6.34 5.76
C PRO A 132 11.23 4.95 6.16
N GLY A 133 12.23 4.92 7.04
CA GLY A 133 12.86 3.68 7.49
C GLY A 133 11.89 2.83 8.31
N LYS A 134 11.79 1.53 7.98
CA LYS A 134 10.99 0.56 8.75
C LYS A 134 11.59 0.32 10.13
N LYS A 135 10.75 0.10 11.13
CA LYS A 135 11.18 -0.14 12.53
C LYS A 135 11.90 -1.48 12.67
N TYR A 136 11.41 -2.51 11.99
CA TYR A 136 11.91 -3.87 12.13
C TYR A 136 12.70 -4.31 10.89
N VAL A 137 13.88 -4.90 11.12
CA VAL A 137 14.71 -5.48 10.03
C VAL A 137 13.97 -6.61 9.31
N ALA A 138 13.14 -7.37 10.03
CA ALA A 138 12.28 -8.39 9.43
C ALA A 138 11.31 -7.79 8.39
N ASN A 139 10.74 -6.62 8.68
CA ASN A 139 9.83 -5.92 7.76
C ASN A 139 10.58 -5.44 6.50
N ILE A 140 11.85 -5.06 6.62
CA ILE A 140 12.68 -4.70 5.45
C ILE A 140 12.77 -5.89 4.48
N VAL A 141 13.15 -7.06 4.99
CA VAL A 141 13.30 -8.27 4.18
C VAL A 141 11.95 -8.72 3.61
N LEU A 142 10.90 -8.71 4.43
CA LEU A 142 9.56 -9.13 4.02
C LEU A 142 8.99 -8.22 2.92
N HIS A 143 9.13 -6.90 3.05
CA HIS A 143 8.63 -5.95 2.05
C HIS A 143 9.36 -6.11 0.73
N ALA A 144 10.68 -6.32 0.76
CA ALA A 144 11.43 -6.50 -0.47
C ALA A 144 11.11 -7.83 -1.16
N LEU A 145 10.97 -8.92 -0.39
CA LEU A 145 10.56 -10.22 -0.94
C LEU A 145 9.15 -10.14 -1.53
N LEU A 146 8.21 -9.54 -0.81
CA LEU A 146 6.84 -9.35 -1.28
C LEU A 146 6.80 -8.48 -2.54
N SER A 147 7.57 -7.38 -2.58
CA SER A 147 7.69 -6.53 -3.76
C SER A 147 8.23 -7.30 -4.96
N GLY A 148 9.25 -8.16 -4.76
CA GLY A 148 9.80 -8.98 -5.83
C GLY A 148 8.82 -10.01 -6.36
N VAL A 149 8.16 -10.77 -5.47
CA VAL A 149 7.16 -11.77 -5.86
C VAL A 149 5.99 -11.10 -6.59
N MET A 150 5.50 -9.98 -6.07
CA MET A 150 4.38 -9.24 -6.66
C MET A 150 4.74 -8.67 -8.04
N CYS A 151 5.89 -8.01 -8.19
CA CYS A 151 6.28 -7.43 -9.48
C CYS A 151 6.72 -8.48 -10.50
N GLY A 152 7.37 -9.56 -10.05
CA GLY A 152 7.68 -10.71 -10.90
C GLY A 152 6.39 -11.35 -11.41
N TYR A 153 5.47 -11.71 -10.52
CA TYR A 153 4.22 -12.35 -10.96
C TYR A 153 3.31 -11.38 -11.74
N GLY A 154 3.31 -10.11 -11.36
CA GLY A 154 2.68 -9.03 -12.10
C GLY A 154 3.20 -8.90 -13.54
N PHE A 155 4.50 -9.15 -13.77
CA PHE A 155 5.06 -9.20 -15.12
C PHE A 155 4.40 -10.32 -15.96
N TRP A 156 4.31 -11.55 -15.42
CA TRP A 156 3.68 -12.67 -16.14
C TRP A 156 2.18 -12.46 -16.36
N TYR A 157 1.50 -11.87 -15.38
CA TYR A 157 0.09 -11.49 -15.43
C TYR A 157 -0.19 -10.45 -16.54
N LEU A 158 0.69 -9.45 -16.68
CA LEU A 158 0.51 -8.35 -17.65
C LEU A 158 1.21 -8.58 -18.99
N THR A 159 1.91 -9.69 -19.19
CA THR A 159 2.62 -9.94 -20.47
C THR A 159 1.63 -9.90 -21.65
N PRO A 160 1.90 -9.15 -22.74
CA PRO A 160 0.99 -9.01 -23.87
C PRO A 160 0.57 -10.35 -24.49
N ALA A 161 1.46 -11.35 -24.57
CA ALA A 161 1.11 -12.70 -24.99
C ALA A 161 -0.02 -13.33 -24.12
N THR A 162 0.08 -13.21 -22.79
CA THR A 162 -0.95 -13.71 -21.85
C THR A 162 -2.28 -12.98 -22.06
N LEU A 163 -2.24 -11.65 -22.14
CA LEU A 163 -3.43 -10.81 -22.29
C LEU A 163 -4.13 -11.05 -23.65
N ASN A 164 -3.37 -11.16 -24.74
CA ASN A 164 -3.92 -11.45 -26.07
C ASN A 164 -4.59 -12.82 -26.12
N SER A 165 -4.00 -13.84 -25.45
CA SER A 165 -4.62 -15.15 -25.33
C SER A 165 -5.94 -15.10 -24.57
N LEU A 166 -6.03 -14.25 -23.54
CA LEU A 166 -7.23 -14.12 -22.70
C LEU A 166 -8.37 -13.34 -23.39
N TYR A 167 -8.06 -12.36 -24.24
CA TYR A 167 -9.05 -11.47 -24.88
C TYR A 167 -9.23 -11.70 -26.39
N ASN A 168 -8.95 -12.89 -26.89
CA ASN A 168 -9.12 -13.26 -28.31
C ASN A 168 -8.45 -12.27 -29.28
N THR A 169 -7.21 -11.86 -28.98
CA THR A 169 -6.39 -10.98 -29.84
C THR A 169 -6.94 -9.56 -30.01
N ASN A 170 -7.74 -9.07 -29.07
CA ASN A 170 -8.14 -7.66 -29.06
C ASN A 170 -6.99 -6.76 -28.58
N THR A 171 -6.28 -6.15 -29.53
CA THR A 171 -5.13 -5.25 -29.25
C THR A 171 -5.48 -4.09 -28.33
N ALA A 172 -6.68 -3.50 -28.46
CA ALA A 172 -7.07 -2.35 -27.65
C ALA A 172 -7.22 -2.73 -26.17
N ALA A 173 -7.83 -3.88 -25.89
CA ALA A 173 -7.97 -4.38 -24.53
C ALA A 173 -6.60 -4.67 -23.91
N THR A 174 -5.71 -5.34 -24.66
CA THR A 174 -4.35 -5.66 -24.20
C THR A 174 -3.54 -4.42 -23.83
N VAL A 175 -3.58 -3.37 -24.66
CA VAL A 175 -2.84 -2.12 -24.38
C VAL A 175 -3.37 -1.41 -23.14
N LEU A 176 -4.69 -1.31 -22.98
CA LEU A 176 -5.31 -0.67 -21.81
C LEU A 176 -4.98 -1.45 -20.52
N LEU A 177 -5.14 -2.78 -20.55
CA LEU A 177 -4.82 -3.64 -19.41
C LEU A 177 -3.34 -3.59 -19.04
N TYR A 178 -2.46 -3.53 -20.04
CA TYR A 178 -1.03 -3.38 -19.80
C TYR A 178 -0.70 -2.07 -19.10
N ILE A 179 -1.16 -0.93 -19.62
CA ILE A 179 -0.83 0.40 -19.08
C ILE A 179 -1.42 0.58 -17.68
N PHE A 180 -2.74 0.36 -17.52
CA PHE A 180 -3.39 0.56 -16.23
C PHE A 180 -3.08 -0.56 -15.22
N GLY A 181 -2.78 -1.77 -15.70
CA GLY A 181 -2.32 -2.86 -14.86
C GLY A 181 -0.97 -2.55 -14.23
N TRP A 182 -0.01 -2.05 -15.00
CA TRP A 182 1.27 -1.63 -14.45
C TRP A 182 1.14 -0.44 -13.51
N LEU A 183 0.24 0.51 -13.78
CA LEU A 183 -0.08 1.59 -12.84
C LEU A 183 -0.54 1.02 -11.49
N THR A 184 -1.39 -0.02 -11.51
CA THR A 184 -1.86 -0.71 -10.29
C THR A 184 -0.71 -1.43 -9.57
N VAL A 185 0.18 -2.09 -10.29
CA VAL A 185 1.36 -2.74 -9.70
C VAL A 185 2.32 -1.70 -9.10
N CYS A 186 2.59 -0.59 -9.78
CA CYS A 186 3.46 0.48 -9.28
C CYS A 186 2.88 1.17 -8.04
N THR A 187 1.57 1.43 -8.02
CA THR A 187 0.92 2.04 -6.85
C THR A 187 0.95 1.13 -5.62
N ALA A 188 0.82 -0.19 -5.79
CA ALA A 188 1.00 -1.16 -4.72
C ALA A 188 2.47 -1.34 -4.32
N GLN A 189 3.40 -1.32 -5.28
CA GLN A 189 4.83 -1.47 -5.02
C GLN A 189 5.38 -0.27 -4.26
N PHE A 190 4.93 0.94 -4.60
CA PHE A 190 5.38 2.17 -3.98
C PHE A 190 5.03 2.23 -2.49
N SER A 191 3.92 1.64 -2.06
CA SER A 191 3.57 1.58 -0.63
C SER A 191 4.53 0.71 0.19
N LEU A 192 5.20 -0.27 -0.43
CA LEU A 192 6.20 -1.12 0.23
C LEU A 192 7.56 -0.43 0.35
N THR A 193 7.96 0.34 -0.65
CA THR A 193 9.24 1.07 -0.70
C THR A 193 9.22 2.37 0.09
N ALA A 194 8.17 3.18 -0.10
CA ALA A 194 8.06 4.52 0.46
C ALA A 194 7.08 4.57 1.64
N ALA A 195 6.58 5.77 1.94
CA ALA A 195 5.57 6.00 2.96
C ALA A 195 4.24 5.32 2.59
N PRO A 196 3.52 4.74 3.57
CA PRO A 196 2.18 4.23 3.32
C PRO A 196 1.25 5.39 2.91
N PRO A 197 0.40 5.19 1.90
CA PRO A 197 -0.54 6.23 1.47
C PRO A 197 -1.56 6.56 2.57
N PRO A 198 -2.10 7.79 2.58
CA PRO A 198 -3.14 8.18 3.52
C PRO A 198 -4.48 7.55 3.12
N GLU A 199 -4.75 6.34 3.60
CA GLU A 199 -6.02 5.65 3.34
C GLU A 199 -7.18 6.23 4.15
N PRO A 200 -8.38 6.44 3.55
CA PRO A 200 -9.51 7.09 4.19
C PRO A 200 -10.13 6.30 5.35
N ALA A 201 -9.88 4.99 5.42
CA ALA A 201 -10.48 4.07 6.37
C ALA A 201 -9.44 3.36 7.26
N THR A 202 -8.44 4.08 7.81
CA THR A 202 -7.41 3.47 8.66
C THR A 202 -7.33 4.07 10.07
N PHE A 203 -7.22 3.21 11.08
CA PHE A 203 -7.04 3.60 12.48
C PHE A 203 -5.55 3.59 12.86
N ARG A 204 -4.87 4.72 12.67
CA ARG A 204 -3.42 4.86 12.87
C ARG A 204 -2.91 4.50 14.28
N ALA A 205 -3.78 4.54 15.30
CA ALA A 205 -3.40 4.23 16.69
C ALA A 205 -3.06 2.75 16.93
N GLN A 206 -3.45 1.84 16.04
CA GLN A 206 -3.28 0.39 16.21
C GLN A 206 -2.16 -0.23 15.35
N ASP A 207 -1.43 0.57 14.55
CA ASP A 207 -0.40 0.05 13.64
C ASP A 207 0.97 -0.21 14.32
N VAL A 208 1.00 -1.17 15.25
CA VAL A 208 2.22 -1.58 15.96
C VAL A 208 3.18 -2.35 15.02
N TYR A 209 2.63 -3.12 14.08
CA TYR A 209 3.37 -4.07 13.24
C TYR A 209 3.68 -3.57 11.82
N GLU A 210 3.35 -2.33 11.47
CA GLU A 210 3.50 -1.75 10.12
C GLU A 210 2.69 -2.54 9.07
N ILE A 211 1.41 -2.79 9.36
CA ILE A 211 0.47 -3.49 8.48
C ILE A 211 -0.06 -2.53 7.39
N THR A 212 -0.10 -1.22 7.64
CA THR A 212 -0.64 -0.23 6.69
C THR A 212 0.03 -0.26 5.30
N PRO A 213 1.38 -0.36 5.17
CA PRO A 213 2.04 -0.53 3.87
C PRO A 213 1.63 -1.76 3.06
N LEU A 214 1.14 -2.82 3.73
CA LEU A 214 0.80 -4.12 3.13
C LEU A 214 -0.61 -4.17 2.54
N MET A 215 -1.46 -3.17 2.81
CA MET A 215 -2.84 -3.10 2.34
C MET A 215 -2.97 -3.29 0.82
N ARG A 216 -2.31 -2.43 0.04
CA ARG A 216 -2.40 -2.46 -1.44
C ARG A 216 -1.73 -3.69 -2.04
N PRO A 217 -0.50 -4.07 -1.63
CA PRO A 217 0.13 -5.31 -2.05
C PRO A 217 -0.71 -6.55 -1.78
N PHE A 218 -1.41 -6.60 -0.64
CA PHE A 218 -2.27 -7.73 -0.30
C PHE A 218 -3.36 -7.93 -1.36
N TYR A 219 -4.09 -6.86 -1.69
CA TYR A 219 -5.14 -6.93 -2.71
C TYR A 219 -4.57 -7.33 -4.07
N VAL A 220 -3.47 -6.73 -4.51
CA VAL A 220 -2.80 -7.14 -5.75
C VAL A 220 -2.43 -8.62 -5.71
N CYS A 221 -1.82 -9.10 -4.62
CA CYS A 221 -1.44 -10.50 -4.47
C CYS A 221 -2.63 -11.46 -4.52
N VAL A 222 -3.82 -11.07 -4.05
CA VAL A 222 -5.05 -11.90 -4.16
C VAL A 222 -5.43 -12.10 -5.63
N PHE A 223 -5.42 -11.05 -6.46
CA PHE A 223 -5.70 -11.18 -7.89
C PHE A 223 -4.66 -12.05 -8.60
N LEU A 224 -3.39 -11.83 -8.29
CA LEU A 224 -2.28 -12.60 -8.84
C LEU A 224 -2.36 -14.09 -8.44
N ALA A 225 -2.68 -14.39 -7.18
CA ALA A 225 -2.87 -15.75 -6.70
C ALA A 225 -4.07 -16.44 -7.35
N PHE A 226 -5.18 -15.71 -7.57
CA PHE A 226 -6.32 -16.26 -8.28
C PHE A 226 -5.98 -16.60 -9.73
N ASP A 227 -5.27 -15.72 -10.45
CA ASP A 227 -4.83 -16.00 -11.82
C ASP A 227 -3.94 -17.24 -11.89
N LEU A 228 -3.05 -17.43 -10.90
CA LEU A 228 -2.22 -18.65 -10.83
C LEU A 228 -3.09 -19.90 -10.75
N VAL A 229 -4.13 -19.90 -9.90
CA VAL A 229 -5.06 -21.02 -9.78
C VAL A 229 -5.89 -21.18 -11.07
N ALA A 230 -6.40 -20.09 -11.64
CA ALA A 230 -7.23 -20.10 -12.84
C ALA A 230 -6.51 -20.69 -14.05
N ARG A 231 -5.18 -20.57 -14.13
CA ARG A 231 -4.37 -21.21 -15.19
C ARG A 231 -4.42 -22.74 -15.15
N PHE A 232 -4.64 -23.35 -13.99
CA PHE A 232 -4.77 -24.82 -13.86
C PHE A 232 -6.20 -25.32 -14.15
N TYR A 233 -7.20 -24.44 -14.12
CA TYR A 233 -8.61 -24.81 -14.24
C TYR A 233 -9.32 -23.96 -15.31
N ILE A 234 -9.54 -24.56 -16.49
CA ILE A 234 -10.17 -23.88 -17.64
C ILE A 234 -11.53 -23.24 -17.32
N THR A 235 -12.28 -23.82 -16.37
CA THR A 235 -13.59 -23.34 -15.92
C THR A 235 -13.54 -21.91 -15.37
N PHE A 236 -12.40 -21.48 -14.82
CA PHE A 236 -12.25 -20.14 -14.24
C PHE A 236 -11.80 -19.07 -15.24
N SER A 237 -11.63 -19.40 -16.53
CA SER A 237 -11.16 -18.44 -17.54
C SER A 237 -12.04 -17.17 -17.63
N GLY A 238 -13.36 -17.32 -17.60
CA GLY A 238 -14.29 -16.18 -17.62
C GLY A 238 -14.22 -15.32 -16.35
N VAL A 239 -14.03 -15.94 -15.18
CA VAL A 239 -13.83 -15.20 -13.92
C VAL A 239 -12.50 -14.46 -13.95
N ASN A 240 -11.45 -15.10 -14.49
CA ASN A 240 -10.13 -14.48 -14.64
C ASN A 240 -10.17 -13.25 -15.54
N GLN A 241 -10.89 -13.32 -16.67
CA GLN A 241 -11.13 -12.17 -17.56
C GLN A 241 -11.79 -10.99 -16.81
N VAL A 242 -12.82 -11.26 -16.03
CA VAL A 242 -13.50 -10.20 -15.25
C VAL A 242 -12.54 -9.62 -14.21
N LEU A 243 -11.76 -10.47 -13.52
CA LEU A 243 -10.80 -10.02 -12.52
C LEU A 243 -9.68 -9.17 -13.12
N HIS A 244 -9.23 -9.42 -14.35
CA HIS A 244 -8.29 -8.55 -15.06
C HIS A 244 -8.86 -7.15 -15.31
N VAL A 245 -10.15 -7.04 -15.62
CA VAL A 245 -10.83 -5.74 -15.75
C VAL A 245 -10.96 -5.06 -14.38
N VAL A 246 -11.36 -5.80 -13.35
CA VAL A 246 -11.48 -5.26 -11.98
C VAL A 246 -10.10 -4.81 -11.46
N PHE A 247 -9.03 -5.52 -11.82
CA PHE A 247 -7.66 -5.23 -11.41
C PHE A 247 -7.23 -3.82 -11.79
N ILE A 248 -7.52 -3.36 -13.01
CA ILE A 248 -7.13 -2.00 -13.45
C ILE A 248 -7.90 -0.87 -12.72
N PHE A 249 -9.02 -1.19 -12.07
CA PHE A 249 -9.81 -0.26 -11.28
C PHE A 249 -9.47 -0.30 -9.78
N LEU A 250 -8.52 -1.14 -9.34
CA LEU A 250 -8.06 -1.18 -7.94
C LEU A 250 -7.64 0.21 -7.40
N PRO A 251 -6.89 1.05 -8.14
CA PRO A 251 -6.56 2.40 -7.69
C PRO A 251 -7.79 3.25 -7.37
N LEU A 252 -8.87 3.09 -8.14
CA LEU A 252 -10.13 3.77 -7.89
C LEU A 252 -10.82 3.25 -6.62
N PHE A 253 -10.81 1.93 -6.39
CA PHE A 253 -11.39 1.35 -5.18
C PHE A 253 -10.66 1.76 -3.90
N TRP A 254 -9.34 1.93 -3.94
CA TRP A 254 -8.57 2.51 -2.82
C TRP A 254 -8.98 3.96 -2.56
N VAL A 255 -9.06 4.78 -3.62
CA VAL A 255 -9.47 6.19 -3.49
C VAL A 255 -10.89 6.33 -2.93
N LEU A 256 -11.81 5.46 -3.33
CA LEU A 256 -13.18 5.45 -2.82
C LEU A 256 -13.31 4.82 -1.42
N GLY A 257 -12.26 4.19 -0.89
CA GLY A 257 -12.31 3.48 0.39
C GLY A 257 -13.27 2.29 0.39
N LEU A 258 -13.51 1.67 -0.77
CA LEU A 258 -14.40 0.51 -0.89
C LEU A 258 -13.78 -0.79 -0.36
N LEU A 259 -12.45 -0.83 -0.29
CA LEU A 259 -11.71 -1.98 0.20
C LEU A 259 -11.47 -1.85 1.71
N PRO A 260 -11.82 -2.88 2.50
CA PRO A 260 -11.62 -2.81 3.94
C PRO A 260 -10.12 -2.80 4.28
N PRO A 261 -9.72 -2.10 5.34
CA PRO A 261 -8.36 -2.18 5.83
C PRO A 261 -8.14 -3.57 6.48
N LEU A 262 -6.93 -4.11 6.39
CA LEU A 262 -6.49 -5.42 6.90
C LEU A 262 -6.62 -5.56 8.42
N ASP A 263 -6.44 -4.46 9.15
CA ASP A 263 -6.65 -4.36 10.59
C ASP A 263 -8.11 -4.59 11.00
N ALA A 264 -9.08 -4.30 10.12
CA ALA A 264 -10.48 -4.65 10.30
C ALA A 264 -10.83 -6.00 9.67
N LEU A 265 -10.28 -6.29 8.48
CA LEU A 265 -10.60 -7.50 7.72
C LEU A 265 -10.20 -8.78 8.45
N PHE A 266 -9.00 -8.85 9.00
CA PHE A 266 -8.53 -10.07 9.66
C PHE A 266 -9.28 -10.38 10.96
N PRO A 267 -9.50 -9.43 11.88
CA PRO A 267 -10.33 -9.68 13.06
C PRO A 267 -11.75 -10.06 12.69
N TRP A 268 -12.35 -9.39 11.70
CA TRP A 268 -13.68 -9.74 11.20
C TRP A 268 -13.72 -11.17 10.65
N LEU A 269 -12.75 -11.57 9.84
CA LEU A 269 -12.66 -12.93 9.29
C LEU A 269 -12.45 -13.97 10.38
N ALA A 270 -11.62 -13.68 11.39
CA ALA A 270 -11.42 -14.54 12.54
C ALA A 270 -12.73 -14.73 13.32
N GLU A 271 -13.52 -13.67 13.49
CA GLU A 271 -14.86 -13.75 14.08
C GLU A 271 -15.80 -14.62 13.23
N GLN A 272 -15.79 -14.47 11.90
CA GLN A 272 -16.62 -15.32 11.03
C GLN A 272 -16.24 -16.80 11.17
N VAL A 273 -14.95 -17.13 11.25
CA VAL A 273 -14.48 -18.51 11.48
C VAL A 273 -14.92 -19.00 12.86
N LEU A 274 -14.78 -18.17 13.89
CA LEU A 274 -15.20 -18.53 15.24
C LEU A 274 -16.69 -18.83 15.33
N VAL A 275 -17.53 -17.97 14.75
CA VAL A 275 -18.99 -18.13 14.79
C VAL A 275 -19.46 -19.28 13.91
N LEU A 276 -19.02 -19.32 12.65
CA LEU A 276 -19.55 -20.25 11.65
C LEU A 276 -18.90 -21.63 11.70
N ALA A 277 -17.59 -21.72 11.99
CA ALA A 277 -16.86 -22.99 11.98
C ALA A 277 -16.72 -23.60 13.38
N LEU A 278 -16.55 -22.77 14.41
CA LEU A 278 -16.31 -23.23 15.78
C LEU A 278 -17.56 -23.09 16.68
N GLY A 279 -18.67 -22.56 16.16
CA GLY A 279 -19.93 -22.40 16.91
C GLY A 279 -19.87 -21.36 18.03
N GLY A 280 -18.95 -20.40 17.95
CA GLY A 280 -18.86 -19.29 18.88
C GLY A 280 -20.07 -18.36 18.79
N SER A 281 -20.38 -17.69 19.90
CA SER A 281 -21.42 -16.66 19.92
C SER A 281 -20.86 -15.34 19.39
N PRO A 282 -21.63 -14.55 18.59
CA PRO A 282 -21.26 -13.19 18.19
C PRO A 282 -21.30 -12.19 19.36
N ALA A 283 -21.64 -12.62 20.58
CA ALA A 283 -21.54 -11.77 21.75
C ALA A 283 -20.06 -11.56 22.11
N ALA A 284 -19.62 -10.30 22.13
CA ALA A 284 -18.37 -9.91 22.76
C ALA A 284 -18.38 -10.48 24.18
N GLY A 285 -17.39 -11.31 24.51
CA GLY A 285 -17.18 -11.73 25.88
C GLY A 285 -16.80 -10.50 26.69
N ASP A 286 -17.78 -9.83 27.28
CA ASP A 286 -17.54 -8.92 28.37
C ASP A 286 -16.79 -9.73 29.43
N ILE A 287 -15.48 -9.52 29.51
CA ILE A 287 -14.73 -9.79 30.71
C ILE A 287 -15.36 -8.88 31.75
N SER A 288 -16.37 -9.42 32.41
CA SER A 288 -16.96 -8.86 33.61
C SER A 288 -15.80 -8.67 34.58
N HIS A 289 -15.39 -7.42 34.76
CA HIS A 289 -14.80 -7.02 36.01
C HIS A 289 -15.65 -7.62 37.13
N PRO A 290 -15.08 -8.32 38.13
CA PRO A 290 -15.85 -8.83 39.23
C PRO A 290 -16.21 -7.65 40.15
N SER A 291 -17.15 -6.81 39.74
CA SER A 291 -17.88 -5.94 40.66
C SER A 291 -19.06 -6.74 41.23
N VAL A 292 -18.72 -7.74 42.03
CA VAL A 292 -19.64 -8.25 43.06
C VAL A 292 -19.78 -7.12 44.09
N VAL A 293 -20.69 -6.19 43.84
CA VAL A 293 -21.24 -5.33 44.88
C VAL A 293 -22.54 -6.00 45.32
N PRO A 294 -22.60 -6.62 46.52
CA PRO A 294 -23.85 -7.18 47.02
C PRO A 294 -24.84 -6.03 47.34
N PRO A 295 -26.13 -6.18 46.99
CA PRO A 295 -27.12 -5.14 47.20
C PRO A 295 -27.67 -5.23 48.63
N ASP A 296 -26.89 -4.87 49.66
CA ASP A 296 -27.40 -4.96 51.04
C ASP A 296 -26.82 -3.96 52.06
N ILE A 297 -26.23 -2.84 51.63
CA ILE A 297 -25.61 -1.87 52.56
C ILE A 297 -26.47 -0.62 52.84
N TRP A 298 -27.61 -0.43 52.17
CA TRP A 298 -28.47 0.76 52.37
C TRP A 298 -29.60 0.62 53.39
N SER A 299 -29.66 -0.48 54.16
CA SER A 299 -30.74 -0.72 55.15
C SER A 299 -30.33 -0.57 56.62
N ARG A 300 -29.12 -0.05 56.93
CA ARG A 300 -28.58 -0.06 58.32
C ARG A 300 -27.98 1.23 58.88
N ILE A 301 -28.30 2.41 58.35
CA ILE A 301 -27.92 3.67 59.03
C ILE A 301 -29.07 4.67 58.98
N LEU A 302 -30.14 4.39 59.73
CA LEU A 302 -30.90 5.37 60.52
C LEU A 302 -31.64 4.60 61.63
N PRO A 303 -31.30 4.88 62.90
CA PRO A 303 -32.37 5.06 63.87
C PRO A 303 -32.13 6.29 64.76
N VAL A 304 -33.19 7.09 64.87
CA VAL A 304 -33.47 8.14 65.89
C VAL A 304 -32.58 9.37 65.89
#